data_AF-A0A8B6XJ19-F1
#
_entry.id   AF-A0A8B6XJ19-F1
#
_cell.length_a   1.000
_cell.length_b   1.000
_cell.length_c   1.000
_cell.angle_alpha   90.00
_cell.angle_beta   90.00
_cell.angle_gamma   90.00
#
_symmetry.space_group_name_H-M   'P 1'
#
loop_
_entity.id
_entity.type
_entity.pdbx_description
1 polymer ?
#
loop_
_entity_poly.entity_id
_entity_poly.type
_entity_poly.pdbx_seq_one_letter_code
_entity_poly.pdbx_strand_id
1 'polypeptide(L)'
;MLRDYSIEMINKLSKAGAPTKDAEIVQWVNKKLSDAGKTSSITSFKDPSISTSLAVIDLVDAIVPESIQYDLVTKGENEEERLMNALYAISMCRKIGARTYALAEDLVEVKPKMVLTVFASLVARGLEG
;
A
#
# COMPACT_ATOMS: atom_id res chain seq x y z
N MET A 1 19.54 -8.42 15.11
CA MET A 1 18.52 -7.55 15.73
C MET A 1 17.51 -7.07 14.67
N LEU A 2 16.65 -7.95 14.15
CA LEU A 2 15.58 -7.58 13.19
C LEU A 2 14.32 -8.45 13.31
N ARG A 3 14.32 -9.46 14.20
CA ARG A 3 13.13 -10.30 14.47
C ARG A 3 12.26 -9.74 15.60
N ASP A 4 12.84 -9.00 16.53
CA ASP A 4 12.11 -8.46 17.68
C ASP A 4 11.18 -7.30 17.31
N TYR A 5 11.53 -6.50 16.30
CA TYR A 5 10.77 -5.30 15.94
C TYR A 5 9.37 -5.62 15.38
N SER A 6 9.24 -6.71 14.63
CA SER A 6 7.95 -7.16 14.08
C SER A 6 7.03 -7.68 15.19
N ILE A 7 7.59 -8.38 16.18
CA ILE A 7 6.83 -8.90 17.33
C ILE A 7 6.45 -7.77 18.29
N GLU A 8 7.30 -6.75 18.46
CA GLU A 8 6.98 -5.57 19.27
C GLU A 8 5.89 -4.70 18.63
N MET A 9 5.90 -4.56 17.29
CA MET A 9 4.84 -3.88 16.55
C MET A 9 3.50 -4.65 16.67
N ILE A 10 3.51 -5.98 16.49
CA ILE A 10 2.31 -6.81 16.68
C ILE A 10 1.78 -6.74 18.12
N ASN A 11 2.66 -6.69 19.13
CA ASN A 11 2.25 -6.53 20.53
C ASN A 11 1.74 -5.12 20.84
N LYS A 12 2.28 -4.06 20.21
CA LYS A 12 1.76 -2.69 20.31
C LYS A 12 0.40 -2.53 19.64
N LEU A 13 0.17 -3.22 18.52
CA LEU A 13 -1.15 -3.28 17.86
C LEU A 13 -2.24 -3.89 18.76
N SER A 14 -1.87 -4.74 19.73
CA SER A 14 -2.81 -5.51 20.54
C SER A 14 -3.07 -4.95 21.94
N LYS A 15 -2.31 -3.95 22.41
CA LYS A 15 -2.50 -3.37 23.75
C LYS A 15 -2.54 -1.84 23.74
N ALA A 16 -3.73 -1.34 24.05
CA ALA A 16 -4.01 -0.12 24.79
C ALA A 16 -3.61 1.23 24.13
N GLY A 17 -4.61 1.88 23.53
CA GLY A 17 -4.78 3.34 23.64
C GLY A 17 -3.73 4.26 23.01
N ALA A 18 -2.96 3.79 22.02
CA ALA A 18 -1.86 4.52 21.38
C ALA A 18 -2.28 5.10 20.00
N PRO A 19 -1.52 6.04 19.39
CA PRO A 19 -1.97 6.90 18.29
C PRO A 19 -2.47 6.08 17.11
N THR A 20 -3.56 6.54 16.48
CA THR A 20 -4.35 5.87 15.43
C THR A 20 -3.54 4.90 14.57
N LYS A 21 -4.01 3.63 14.50
CA LYS A 21 -3.50 2.53 13.65
C LYS A 21 -3.00 2.98 12.27
N ASP A 22 -3.66 3.99 11.73
CA ASP A 22 -3.35 4.73 10.53
C ASP A 22 -1.87 5.17 10.41
N ALA A 23 -1.32 5.81 11.44
CA ALA A 23 0.04 6.34 11.42
C ALA A 23 1.10 5.23 11.40
N GLU A 24 0.83 4.12 12.11
CA GLU A 24 1.72 2.96 12.11
C GLU A 24 1.72 2.25 10.75
N ILE A 25 0.55 2.13 10.10
CA ILE A 25 0.46 1.59 8.73
C ILE A 25 1.27 2.46 7.76
N VAL A 26 1.12 3.78 7.82
CA VAL A 26 1.89 4.71 6.97
C VAL A 26 3.39 4.55 7.18
N GLN A 27 3.84 4.45 8.43
CA GLN A 27 5.25 4.23 8.75
C GLN A 27 5.76 2.88 8.21
N TRP A 28 4.99 1.81 8.37
CA TRP A 28 5.36 0.49 7.85
C TRP A 28 5.48 0.50 6.33
N VAL A 29 4.50 1.10 5.64
CA VAL A 29 4.48 1.23 4.18
C VAL A 29 5.71 1.97 3.69
N ASN A 30 5.99 3.16 4.23
CA ASN A 30 7.15 3.96 3.83
C ASN A 30 8.47 3.25 4.12
N LYS A 31 8.57 2.55 5.25
CA LYS A 31 9.74 1.74 5.56
C LYS A 31 9.93 0.61 4.55
N LYS A 32 8.87 -0.13 4.23
CA LYS A 32 8.91 -1.25 3.27
C LYS A 32 9.29 -0.77 1.86
N LEU A 33 8.75 0.37 1.42
CA LEU A 33 9.11 1.00 0.15
C LEU A 33 10.58 1.42 0.13
N SER A 34 11.07 2.05 1.21
CA SER A 34 12.47 2.44 1.36
C SER A 34 13.42 1.24 1.37
N ASP A 35 13.05 0.15 2.08
CA ASP A 35 13.83 -1.09 2.13
C ASP A 35 13.90 -1.77 0.76
N ALA A 36 12.87 -1.61 -0.07
CA ALA A 36 12.82 -2.06 -1.46
C ALA A 36 13.48 -1.07 -2.45
N GLY A 37 14.07 0.03 -1.98
CA GLY A 37 14.72 1.04 -2.82
C GLY A 37 13.77 1.85 -3.69
N LYS A 38 12.47 1.91 -3.34
CA LYS A 38 11.46 2.68 -4.07
C LYS A 38 11.47 4.15 -3.61
N THR A 39 11.18 5.06 -4.53
CA THR A 39 11.13 6.51 -4.26
C THR A 39 9.73 6.99 -3.85
N SER A 40 8.71 6.15 -4.03
CA SER A 40 7.34 6.42 -3.63
C SER A 40 7.21 6.37 -2.10
N SER A 41 6.39 7.28 -1.57
CA SER A 41 6.03 7.32 -0.16
C SER A 41 4.66 7.97 -0.01
N ILE A 42 3.99 7.70 1.11
CA ILE A 42 2.70 8.31 1.44
C ILE A 42 2.82 9.08 2.75
N THR A 43 2.19 10.25 2.82
CA THR A 43 2.11 11.02 4.07
C THR A 43 0.88 10.67 4.90
N SER A 44 -0.22 10.30 4.23
CA SER A 44 -1.49 9.90 4.85
C SER A 44 -2.38 9.15 3.85
N PHE A 45 -3.48 8.53 4.31
CA PHE A 45 -4.47 7.91 3.41
C PHE A 45 -5.32 8.91 2.62
N LYS A 46 -5.11 10.21 2.82
CA LYS A 46 -5.76 11.29 2.07
C LYS A 46 -4.80 11.95 1.08
N ASP A 47 -3.60 11.39 0.94
CA ASP A 47 -2.55 11.97 0.12
C ASP A 47 -2.96 11.92 -1.37
N PRO A 48 -3.04 13.07 -2.06
CA PRO A 48 -3.46 13.11 -3.46
C PRO A 48 -2.51 12.33 -4.39
N SER A 49 -1.27 12.08 -3.99
CA SER A 49 -0.35 11.22 -4.75
C SER A 49 -0.86 9.78 -4.90
N ILE A 50 -1.71 9.31 -3.99
CA ILE A 50 -2.32 7.97 -4.04
C ILE A 50 -3.24 7.83 -5.25
N SER A 51 -3.79 8.93 -5.78
CA SER A 51 -4.62 8.91 -7.00
C SER A 51 -3.89 8.34 -8.22
N THR A 52 -2.55 8.42 -8.25
CA THR A 52 -1.72 7.83 -9.32
C THR A 52 -1.58 6.31 -9.20
N SER A 53 -1.97 5.74 -8.05
CA SER A 53 -1.82 4.34 -7.66
C SER A 53 -0.38 3.79 -7.65
N LEU A 54 0.63 4.63 -7.92
CA LEU A 54 2.04 4.23 -7.95
C LEU A 54 2.52 3.71 -6.59
N ALA A 55 2.16 4.36 -5.50
CA ALA A 55 2.53 3.92 -4.15
C ALA A 55 1.97 2.53 -3.82
N VAL A 56 0.79 2.18 -4.34
CA VAL A 56 0.19 0.85 -4.14
C VAL A 56 0.91 -0.21 -4.97
N ILE A 57 1.22 0.12 -6.23
CA ILE A 57 1.97 -0.75 -7.14
C ILE A 57 3.36 -1.05 -6.58
N ASP A 58 4.09 -0.02 -6.18
CA ASP A 58 5.43 -0.17 -5.60
C ASP A 58 5.40 -0.96 -4.29
N LEU A 59 4.34 -0.81 -3.50
CA LEU A 59 4.17 -1.58 -2.27
C LEU A 59 3.94 -3.06 -2.56
N VAL A 60 3.16 -3.38 -3.60
CA VAL A 60 2.95 -4.77 -4.05
C VAL A 60 4.28 -5.38 -4.51
N ASP A 61 5.06 -4.66 -5.30
CA ASP A 61 6.40 -5.10 -5.73
C ASP A 61 7.36 -5.28 -4.54
N ALA A 62 7.29 -4.38 -3.54
CA ALA A 62 8.10 -4.49 -2.33
C ALA A 62 7.73 -5.70 -1.45
N ILE A 63 6.47 -6.16 -1.49
CA ILE A 63 6.01 -7.35 -0.75
C ILE A 63 6.34 -8.62 -1.53
N VAL A 64 6.04 -8.64 -2.82
CA VAL A 64 6.33 -9.75 -3.73
C VAL A 64 7.18 -9.19 -4.88
N PRO A 65 8.51 -9.30 -4.80
CA PRO A 65 9.39 -8.87 -5.88
C PRO A 65 9.03 -9.56 -7.20
N GLU A 66 9.20 -8.85 -8.31
CA GLU A 66 8.91 -9.35 -9.67
C GLU A 66 7.42 -9.65 -9.92
N SER A 67 6.53 -9.21 -9.04
CA SER A 67 5.09 -9.34 -9.26
C SER A 67 4.56 -8.28 -10.22
N ILE A 68 5.20 -7.12 -10.29
CA ILE A 68 4.78 -5.96 -11.07
C ILE A 68 5.53 -5.88 -12.40
N GLN A 69 4.79 -5.63 -13.46
CA GLN A 69 5.31 -5.34 -14.79
C GLN A 69 5.22 -3.83 -15.05
N TYR A 70 6.32 -3.13 -14.78
CA TYR A 70 6.39 -1.67 -14.86
C TYR A 70 6.18 -1.11 -16.28
N ASP A 71 6.35 -1.91 -17.34
CA ASP A 71 6.00 -1.52 -18.72
C ASP A 71 4.52 -1.16 -18.90
N LEU A 72 3.63 -1.68 -18.05
CA LEU A 72 2.21 -1.39 -18.07
C LEU A 72 1.82 -0.20 -17.18
N VAL A 73 2.77 0.32 -16.39
CA VAL A 73 2.53 1.36 -15.39
C VAL A 73 2.91 2.71 -15.96
N THR A 74 1.97 3.65 -15.91
CA THR A 74 2.13 5.02 -16.43
C THR A 74 2.39 6.01 -15.30
N LYS A 75 2.69 7.27 -15.63
CA LYS A 75 2.93 8.30 -14.62
C LYS A 75 1.67 8.77 -13.90
N GLY A 76 0.48 8.50 -14.45
CA GLY A 76 -0.79 8.94 -13.85
C GLY A 76 -1.02 10.45 -14.02
N GLU A 77 -0.55 11.02 -15.14
CA GLU A 77 -0.67 12.47 -15.40
C GLU A 77 -2.11 12.85 -15.77
N ASN A 78 -2.80 11.98 -16.51
CA ASN A 78 -4.21 12.13 -16.87
C ASN A 78 -5.11 11.14 -16.10
N GLU A 79 -6.42 11.38 -16.15
CA GLU A 79 -7.42 10.57 -15.42
C GLU A 79 -7.49 9.12 -15.92
N GLU A 80 -7.35 8.91 -17.23
CA GLU A 80 -7.35 7.58 -17.85
C GLU A 80 -6.15 6.75 -17.37
N GLU A 81 -4.95 7.33 -17.34
CA GLU A 81 -3.74 6.73 -16.79
C GLU A 81 -3.87 6.38 -15.31
N ARG A 82 -4.44 7.28 -14.50
CA ARG A 82 -4.71 7.02 -13.08
C ARG A 82 -5.64 5.83 -12.91
N LEU A 83 -6.69 5.76 -13.72
CA LEU A 83 -7.65 4.66 -13.69
C LEU A 83 -7.01 3.34 -14.14
N MET A 84 -6.20 3.35 -15.20
CA MET A 84 -5.47 2.17 -15.66
C MET A 84 -4.49 1.67 -14.60
N ASN A 85 -3.71 2.58 -14.00
CA ASN A 85 -2.81 2.24 -12.89
C ASN A 85 -3.57 1.69 -11.68
N ALA A 86 -4.73 2.26 -11.34
CA ALA A 86 -5.55 1.80 -10.22
C ALA A 86 -6.16 0.41 -10.47
N LEU A 87 -6.67 0.15 -11.67
CA LEU A 87 -7.15 -1.16 -12.10
C LEU A 87 -6.03 -2.21 -12.02
N TYR A 88 -4.85 -1.85 -12.51
CA TYR A 88 -3.67 -2.70 -12.45
C TYR A 88 -3.25 -2.98 -11.01
N ALA A 89 -3.17 -1.95 -10.15
CA ALA A 89 -2.84 -2.07 -8.73
C ALA A 89 -3.81 -3.01 -8.01
N ILE A 90 -5.12 -2.87 -8.20
CA ILE A 90 -6.14 -3.74 -7.59
C ILE A 90 -6.01 -5.19 -8.08
N SER A 91 -5.78 -5.39 -9.38
CA SER A 91 -5.56 -6.72 -9.95
C SER A 91 -4.34 -7.40 -9.30
N MET A 92 -3.25 -6.64 -9.15
CA MET A 92 -2.01 -7.13 -8.56
C MET A 92 -2.14 -7.40 -7.05
N CYS A 93 -2.85 -6.54 -6.30
CA CYS A 93 -3.20 -6.80 -4.90
C CYS A 93 -3.90 -8.17 -4.75
N ARG A 94 -4.91 -8.44 -5.60
CA ARG A 94 -5.64 -9.71 -5.56
C ARG A 94 -4.77 -10.89 -5.98
N LYS A 95 -3.90 -10.71 -6.98
CA LYS A 95 -2.97 -11.74 -7.46
C LYS A 95 -2.00 -12.20 -6.36
N ILE A 96 -1.53 -11.28 -5.52
CA ILE A 96 -0.66 -11.64 -4.38
C ILE A 96 -1.42 -12.17 -3.15
N GLY A 97 -2.76 -12.22 -3.22
CA GLY A 97 -3.63 -12.74 -2.16
C GLY A 97 -4.13 -11.70 -1.15
N ALA A 98 -3.95 -10.41 -1.41
CA ALA A 98 -4.52 -9.37 -0.55
C ALA A 98 -6.04 -9.26 -0.77
N ARG A 99 -6.82 -9.37 0.32
CA ARG A 99 -8.28 -9.28 0.28
C ARG A 99 -8.75 -7.83 0.29
N THR A 100 -8.61 -7.16 -0.84
CA THR A 100 -9.12 -5.80 -1.06
C THR A 100 -10.51 -5.82 -1.69
N TYR A 101 -11.41 -5.02 -1.11
CA TYR A 101 -12.76 -4.75 -1.62
C TYR A 101 -12.87 -3.39 -2.32
N ALA A 102 -11.77 -2.65 -2.44
CA ALA A 102 -11.77 -1.35 -3.08
C ALA A 102 -11.90 -1.46 -4.60
N LEU A 103 -12.59 -0.48 -5.20
CA LEU A 103 -12.62 -0.28 -6.63
C LEU A 103 -11.45 0.60 -7.07
N ALA A 104 -11.10 0.53 -8.35
CA ALA A 104 -10.08 1.41 -8.92
C ALA A 104 -10.47 2.89 -8.77
N GLU A 105 -11.75 3.21 -8.96
CA GLU A 105 -12.29 4.56 -8.78
C GLU A 105 -12.08 5.08 -7.34
N ASP A 106 -12.19 4.21 -6.33
CA ASP A 106 -11.98 4.61 -4.93
C ASP A 106 -10.52 5.02 -4.65
N LEU A 107 -9.56 4.45 -5.37
CA LEU A 107 -8.14 4.82 -5.31
C LEU A 107 -7.90 6.14 -6.04
N VAL A 108 -8.45 6.31 -7.24
CA VAL A 108 -8.31 7.53 -8.04
C VAL A 108 -8.92 8.74 -7.32
N GLU A 109 -10.09 8.56 -6.69
CA GLU A 109 -10.76 9.58 -5.88
C GLU A 109 -10.16 9.73 -4.47
N VAL A 110 -9.17 8.89 -4.11
CA VAL A 110 -8.52 8.89 -2.79
C VAL A 110 -9.54 8.82 -1.65
N LYS A 111 -10.49 7.87 -1.73
CA LYS A 111 -11.49 7.66 -0.68
C LYS A 111 -10.79 7.11 0.57
N PRO A 112 -10.67 7.88 1.68
CA PRO A 112 -9.73 7.54 2.74
C PRO A 112 -10.03 6.21 3.43
N LYS A 113 -11.33 5.87 3.56
CA LYS A 113 -11.77 4.59 4.12
C LYS A 113 -11.35 3.40 3.25
N MET A 114 -11.53 3.50 1.93
CA MET A 114 -11.21 2.41 1.01
C MET A 114 -9.70 2.27 0.86
N VAL A 115 -8.99 3.38 0.70
CA VAL A 115 -7.52 3.42 0.62
C VAL A 115 -6.88 2.78 1.84
N LEU A 116 -7.35 3.11 3.05
CA LEU A 116 -6.88 2.49 4.29
C LEU A 116 -7.05 0.97 4.28
N THR A 117 -8.19 0.46 3.82
CA THR A 117 -8.41 -1.00 3.76
C THR A 117 -7.48 -1.70 2.76
N VAL A 118 -7.12 -1.04 1.65
CA VAL A 118 -6.16 -1.58 0.67
C VAL A 118 -4.77 -1.69 1.30
N PHE A 119 -4.26 -0.60 1.86
CA PHE A 119 -2.96 -0.59 2.51
C PHE A 119 -2.91 -1.57 3.69
N ALA A 120 -3.93 -1.60 4.54
CA ALA A 120 -4.00 -2.55 5.65
C ALA A 120 -3.96 -4.01 5.17
N SER A 121 -4.65 -4.33 4.07
CA SER A 121 -4.63 -5.68 3.49
C SER A 121 -3.26 -6.05 2.93
N LEU A 122 -2.55 -5.09 2.34
CA LEU A 122 -1.19 -5.27 1.85
C LEU A 122 -0.18 -5.43 2.99
N VAL A 123 -0.28 -4.62 4.04
CA VAL A 123 0.56 -4.75 5.24
C VAL A 123 0.35 -6.11 5.88
N ALA A 124 -0.90 -6.54 6.07
CA ALA A 124 -1.20 -7.88 6.59
C ALA A 124 -0.51 -8.96 5.75
N ARG A 125 -0.66 -8.90 4.42
CA ARG A 125 -0.03 -9.85 3.50
C ARG A 125 1.50 -9.84 3.55
N GLY A 126 2.11 -8.67 3.77
CA GLY A 126 3.56 -8.50 3.87
C GLY A 126 4.14 -8.84 5.24
N LEU A 127 3.31 -9.00 6.27
CA LEU A 127 3.70 -9.50 7.60
C LEU A 127 3.51 -11.02 7.74
N GLU A 128 2.63 -11.61 6.92
CA GLU A 128 2.35 -13.06 6.89
C GLU A 128 3.38 -13.87 6.07
N GLY A 129 4.27 -13.22 5.30
CA GLY A 129 5.31 -13.86 4.46
C GLY A 129 6.71 -13.62 4.98
#